data_AF-A0A6C0K5U8-F1
#
_entry.id   AF-A0A6C0K5U8-F1
#
_cell.length_a   1.000
_cell.length_b   1.000
_cell.length_c   1.000
_cell.angle_alpha   90.00
_cell.angle_beta   90.00
_cell.angle_gamma   90.00
#
_symmetry.space_group_name_H-M   'P 1'
#
loop_
_entity.id
_entity.type
_entity.pdbx_description
1 polymer ?
#
loop_
_entity_poly.entity_id
_entity_poly.type
_entity_poly.pdbx_seq_one_letter_code
_entity_poly.pdbx_strand_id
1 'polypeptide(L)'
;MCWNEHISLNTFLFSSFVLLLIIYNNLFTKYKIQELNNTFHYLFFASFIFMQLIEFFIWRNINNKFYNNMFSIMAMLLLLLQPIASIMILQNVELRNLLLTSYLLFATPYSIYKFSNKNIHSVIGESGHLRWKFFESNPIILLIWLFFFLFSFIYEKHWFGIIFAIFTLIITFINYNNDHTVWSMWCWSVNSIMIYYASYLLIYLPFLEKSNIC
;
A
#
# COMPACT_ATOMS: atom_id res chain seq x y z
N MET A 1 5.66 9.81 -1.13
CA MET A 1 7.11 9.78 -0.99
C MET A 1 7.43 10.16 0.42
N CYS A 2 8.02 9.23 1.17
CA CYS A 2 8.78 9.62 2.34
C CYS A 2 10.15 10.06 1.83
N TRP A 3 10.59 11.25 2.26
CA TRP A 3 11.79 11.91 1.74
C TRP A 3 13.02 11.63 2.59
N ASN A 4 12.85 10.95 3.72
CA ASN A 4 13.92 10.55 4.62
C ASN A 4 13.45 9.40 5.54
N GLU A 5 14.41 8.84 6.27
CA GLU A 5 14.18 7.76 7.24
C GLU A 5 13.18 8.14 8.34
N HIS A 6 13.26 9.36 8.88
CA HIS A 6 12.42 9.78 10.01
C HIS A 6 10.94 9.85 9.63
N ILE A 7 10.63 10.37 8.43
CA ILE A 7 9.27 10.45 7.91
C ILE A 7 8.72 9.03 7.66
N SER A 8 9.54 8.13 7.11
CA SER A 8 9.17 6.71 6.94
C SER A 8 8.83 6.04 8.27
N LEU A 9 9.67 6.22 9.30
CA LEU A 9 9.43 5.63 10.62
C LEU A 9 8.20 6.24 11.31
N ASN A 10 8.06 7.58 11.28
CA ASN A 10 6.91 8.25 11.88
C ASN A 10 5.61 7.84 11.20
N THR A 11 5.62 7.74 9.87
CA THR A 11 4.46 7.26 9.10
C THR A 11 4.11 5.82 9.50
N PHE A 12 5.10 4.94 9.60
CA PHE A 12 4.90 3.56 10.06
C PHE A 12 4.26 3.50 11.45
N LEU A 13 4.82 4.23 12.42
CA LEU A 13 4.33 4.23 13.81
C LEU A 13 2.92 4.80 13.91
N PHE A 14 2.69 5.98 13.32
CA PHE A 14 1.37 6.62 13.30
C PHE A 14 0.33 5.71 12.66
N SER A 15 0.63 5.15 11.49
CA SER A 15 -0.32 4.34 10.74
C SER A 15 -0.59 3.00 11.42
N SER A 16 0.42 2.40 12.05
CA SER A 16 0.26 1.19 12.86
C SER A 16 -0.67 1.44 14.04
N PHE A 17 -0.47 2.57 14.73
CA PHE A 17 -1.35 2.98 15.82
C PHE A 17 -2.80 3.16 15.36
N VAL A 18 -3.03 3.87 14.25
CA VAL A 18 -4.38 4.06 13.70
C VAL A 18 -4.99 2.73 13.25
N LEU A 19 -4.23 1.84 12.62
CA LEU A 19 -4.75 0.51 12.23
C LEU A 19 -5.15 -0.32 13.47
N LEU A 20 -4.36 -0.28 14.54
CA LEU A 20 -4.74 -0.90 15.81
C LEU A 20 -6.00 -0.27 16.43
N LEU A 21 -6.14 1.06 16.34
CA LEU A 21 -7.34 1.77 16.77
C LEU A 21 -8.58 1.31 15.98
N ILE A 22 -8.47 1.18 14.65
CA ILE A 22 -9.53 0.66 13.79
C ILE A 22 -9.92 -0.76 14.20
N ILE A 23 -8.94 -1.65 14.37
CA ILE A 23 -9.17 -3.05 14.77
C ILE A 23 -9.86 -3.10 16.14
N TYR A 24 -9.34 -2.35 17.12
CA TYR A 24 -9.92 -2.25 18.45
C TYR A 24 -11.37 -1.77 18.39
N ASN A 25 -11.64 -0.69 17.65
CA ASN A 25 -12.96 -0.14 17.47
C ASN A 25 -13.93 -1.17 16.86
N ASN A 26 -13.51 -1.85 15.79
CA ASN A 26 -14.30 -2.86 15.11
C ASN A 26 -14.50 -4.14 15.92
N LEU A 27 -13.65 -4.47 16.89
CA LEU A 27 -13.85 -5.62 17.78
C LEU A 27 -14.71 -5.27 18.99
N PHE A 28 -14.41 -4.18 19.69
CA PHE A 28 -14.91 -3.96 21.05
C PHE A 28 -15.97 -2.87 21.20
N THR A 29 -16.16 -2.00 20.20
CA THR A 29 -17.14 -0.90 20.30
C THR A 29 -18.42 -1.17 19.51
N LYS A 30 -19.47 -0.39 19.75
CA LYS A 30 -20.72 -0.44 18.98
C LYS A 30 -20.60 0.18 17.58
N TYR A 31 -19.62 1.05 17.34
CA TYR A 31 -19.47 1.80 16.10
C TYR A 31 -18.62 1.03 15.10
N LYS A 32 -19.19 0.06 14.38
CA LYS A 32 -18.44 -0.73 13.40
C LYS A 32 -18.26 0.04 12.09
N ILE A 33 -17.04 0.07 11.56
CA ILE A 33 -16.74 0.55 10.20
C ILE A 33 -17.12 -0.58 9.24
N GLN A 34 -18.29 -0.47 8.62
CA GLN A 34 -18.86 -1.52 7.76
C GLN A 34 -17.97 -1.86 6.56
N GLU A 35 -17.27 -0.85 6.03
CA GLU A 35 -16.33 -1.01 4.91
C GLU A 35 -15.15 -1.91 5.27
N LEU A 36 -14.82 -2.06 6.55
CA LEU A 36 -13.66 -2.81 7.05
C LEU A 36 -14.07 -4.10 7.80
N ASN A 37 -15.21 -4.69 7.43
CA ASN A 37 -15.70 -5.90 8.09
C ASN A 37 -14.86 -7.15 7.76
N ASN A 38 -14.25 -7.21 6.59
CA ASN A 38 -13.41 -8.34 6.19
C ASN A 38 -11.97 -8.17 6.69
N THR A 39 -11.44 -9.17 7.41
CA THR A 39 -10.07 -9.21 7.96
C THR A 39 -8.99 -8.95 6.90
N PHE A 40 -9.24 -9.29 5.63
CA PHE A 40 -8.30 -9.02 4.54
C PHE A 40 -8.10 -7.53 4.25
N HIS A 41 -9.03 -6.65 4.65
CA HIS A 41 -8.78 -5.20 4.61
C HIS A 41 -7.66 -4.77 5.56
N TYR A 42 -7.55 -5.39 6.74
CA TYR A 42 -6.47 -5.07 7.67
C TYR A 42 -5.12 -5.54 7.11
N LEU A 43 -5.07 -6.72 6.48
CA LEU A 43 -3.87 -7.21 5.81
C LEU A 43 -3.48 -6.32 4.63
N PHE A 44 -4.47 -5.84 3.88
CA PHE A 44 -4.27 -4.87 2.82
C PHE A 44 -3.62 -3.60 3.37
N PHE A 45 -4.19 -2.94 4.39
CA PHE A 45 -3.56 -1.75 4.98
C PHE A 45 -2.21 -2.04 5.61
N ALA A 46 -2.06 -3.16 6.31
CA ALA A 46 -0.79 -3.56 6.92
C ALA A 46 0.32 -3.65 5.85
N SER A 47 0.04 -4.18 4.65
CA SER A 47 1.03 -4.25 3.57
C SER A 47 1.55 -2.87 3.15
N PHE A 48 0.73 -1.82 3.21
CA PHE A 48 1.16 -0.46 2.89
C PHE A 48 1.94 0.19 4.04
N ILE A 49 1.52 -0.10 5.28
CA ILE A 49 2.20 0.39 6.49
C ILE A 49 3.59 -0.23 6.59
N PHE A 50 3.72 -1.55 6.40
CA PHE A 50 5.01 -2.24 6.40
C PHE A 50 5.92 -1.75 5.28
N MET A 51 5.37 -1.26 4.16
CA MET A 51 6.20 -0.63 3.13
C MET A 51 6.96 0.58 3.68
N GLN A 52 6.38 1.34 4.60
CA GLN A 52 7.04 2.50 5.23
C GLN A 52 8.18 2.07 6.15
N LEU A 53 8.02 0.94 6.85
CA LEU A 53 9.10 0.37 7.65
C LEU A 53 10.26 -0.12 6.77
N ILE A 54 9.96 -0.75 5.63
CA ILE A 54 10.97 -1.16 4.67
C ILE A 54 11.69 0.07 4.09
N GLU A 55 10.96 1.12 3.71
CA GLU A 55 11.55 2.38 3.25
C GLU A 55 12.51 2.99 4.28
N PHE A 56 12.15 2.99 5.57
CA PHE A 56 13.04 3.42 6.65
C PHE A 56 14.38 2.66 6.63
N PHE A 57 14.31 1.33 6.53
CA PHE A 57 15.52 0.51 6.48
C PHE A 57 16.34 0.72 5.20
N ILE A 58 15.69 0.95 4.06
CA ILE A 58 16.40 1.31 2.81
C ILE A 58 17.13 2.64 2.99
N TRP A 59 16.47 3.68 3.51
CA TRP A 59 17.06 4.99 3.74
C TRP A 59 18.31 4.91 4.61
N ARG A 60 18.19 4.23 5.76
CA ARG A 60 19.30 4.05 6.71
C ARG A 60 20.49 3.31 6.12
N ASN A 61 20.26 2.48 5.11
CA ASN A 61 21.26 1.61 4.51
C ASN A 61 21.57 1.97 3.05
N ILE A 62 21.27 3.20 2.60
CA ILE A 62 21.39 3.57 1.19
C ILE A 62 22.81 3.33 0.63
N ASN A 63 23.83 3.58 1.44
CA ASN A 63 25.25 3.42 1.10
C ASN A 63 25.77 1.98 1.30
N ASN A 64 25.04 1.13 2.01
CA ASN A 64 25.43 -0.26 2.23
C ASN A 64 24.78 -1.15 1.18
N LYS A 65 25.57 -1.56 0.17
CA LYS A 65 25.08 -2.35 -0.97
C LYS A 65 24.32 -3.62 -0.58
N PHE A 66 24.79 -4.33 0.46
CA PHE A 66 24.16 -5.58 0.89
C PHE A 66 22.78 -5.33 1.50
N TYR A 67 22.69 -4.44 2.50
CA TYR A 67 21.43 -4.14 3.17
C TYR A 67 20.44 -3.41 2.26
N ASN A 68 20.90 -2.47 1.43
CA ASN A 68 20.07 -1.81 0.43
C ASN A 68 19.41 -2.87 -0.49
N ASN A 69 20.20 -3.78 -1.03
CA ASN A 69 19.68 -4.85 -1.89
C ASN A 69 18.67 -5.75 -1.16
N MET A 70 18.99 -6.16 0.07
CA MET A 70 18.10 -6.97 0.90
C MET A 70 16.74 -6.28 1.13
N PHE A 71 16.74 -5.02 1.59
CA PHE A 71 15.50 -4.30 1.87
C PHE A 71 14.74 -3.92 0.59
N SER A 72 15.43 -3.64 -0.52
CA SER A 72 14.78 -3.47 -1.82
C SER A 72 14.11 -4.76 -2.33
N ILE A 73 14.70 -5.93 -2.06
CA ILE A 73 14.04 -7.22 -2.34
C ILE A 73 12.79 -7.39 -1.48
N MET A 74 12.87 -7.07 -0.18
CA MET A 74 11.69 -7.11 0.71
C MET A 74 10.58 -6.17 0.23
N ALA A 75 10.92 -4.96 -0.20
CA ALA A 75 9.99 -4.01 -0.81
C ALA A 75 9.30 -4.61 -2.05
N MET A 76 10.08 -5.21 -2.95
CA MET A 76 9.53 -5.85 -4.16
C MET A 76 8.60 -7.02 -3.80
N LEU A 77 8.97 -7.87 -2.84
CA LEU A 77 8.11 -8.96 -2.37
C LEU A 77 6.80 -8.43 -1.78
N LEU A 78 6.84 -7.35 -1.01
CA LEU A 78 5.64 -6.75 -0.42
C LEU A 78 4.70 -6.18 -1.50
N LEU A 79 5.26 -5.58 -2.56
CA LEU A 79 4.46 -5.14 -3.72
C LEU A 79 3.80 -6.28 -4.49
N LEU A 80 4.42 -7.47 -4.52
CA LEU A 80 3.81 -8.66 -5.10
C LEU A 80 2.70 -9.24 -4.20
N LEU A 81 2.79 -9.03 -2.89
CA LEU A 81 1.75 -9.44 -1.94
C LEU A 81 0.54 -8.49 -1.94
N GLN A 82 0.70 -7.23 -2.32
CA GLN A 82 -0.38 -6.23 -2.31
C GLN A 82 -1.60 -6.63 -3.18
N PRO A 83 -1.44 -7.07 -4.46
CA PRO A 83 -2.56 -7.58 -5.25
C PRO A 83 -3.19 -8.82 -4.63
N ILE A 84 -2.40 -9.71 -4.02
CA ILE A 84 -2.94 -10.90 -3.34
C ILE A 84 -3.85 -10.45 -2.19
N ALA A 85 -3.40 -9.53 -1.34
CA ALA A 85 -4.20 -8.98 -0.25
C ALA A 85 -5.49 -8.32 -0.77
N SER A 86 -5.41 -7.58 -1.89
CA SER A 86 -6.58 -6.98 -2.54
C SER A 86 -7.55 -8.04 -3.07
N ILE A 87 -7.08 -9.06 -3.80
CA ILE A 87 -7.92 -10.15 -4.32
C ILE A 87 -8.62 -10.89 -3.18
N MET A 88 -7.97 -11.07 -2.04
CA MET A 88 -8.58 -11.71 -0.86
C MET A 88 -9.74 -10.94 -0.23
N ILE A 89 -9.93 -9.65 -0.57
CA ILE A 89 -11.09 -8.86 -0.14
C ILE A 89 -12.38 -9.38 -0.80
N LEU A 90 -12.30 -9.96 -2.01
CA LEU A 90 -13.47 -10.48 -2.74
C LEU A 90 -14.24 -11.51 -1.93
N GLN A 91 -15.56 -11.33 -1.89
CA GLN A 91 -16.48 -12.23 -1.22
C GLN A 91 -16.76 -13.48 -2.06
N ASN A 92 -16.83 -13.33 -3.39
CA ASN A 92 -17.03 -14.45 -4.31
C ASN A 92 -15.77 -15.34 -4.37
N VAL A 93 -15.86 -16.52 -3.76
CA VAL A 93 -14.74 -17.47 -3.60
C VAL A 93 -14.24 -18.01 -4.93
N GLU A 94 -15.14 -18.32 -5.87
CA GLU A 94 -14.76 -18.87 -7.18
C GLU A 94 -13.97 -17.84 -7.99
N LEU A 95 -14.51 -16.63 -8.08
CA LEU A 95 -13.85 -15.52 -8.77
C LEU A 95 -12.51 -15.16 -8.11
N ARG A 96 -12.48 -15.12 -6.78
CA ARG A 96 -11.25 -14.91 -6.00
C ARG A 96 -10.17 -15.92 -6.34
N ASN A 97 -10.50 -17.21 -6.32
CA ASN A 97 -9.52 -18.27 -6.58
C ASN A 97 -9.01 -18.22 -8.04
N LEU A 98 -9.88 -17.90 -9.00
CA LEU A 98 -9.51 -17.71 -10.40
C LEU A 98 -8.56 -16.51 -10.58
N LEU A 99 -8.84 -15.38 -9.94
CA LEU A 99 -7.98 -14.20 -9.98
C LEU A 99 -6.63 -14.43 -9.28
N LEU A 100 -6.62 -15.11 -8.12
CA LEU A 100 -5.38 -15.48 -7.45
C LEU A 100 -4.50 -16.38 -8.33
N THR A 101 -5.12 -17.41 -8.92
CA THR A 101 -4.39 -18.37 -9.76
C THR A 101 -3.81 -17.67 -10.98
N SER A 102 -4.61 -16.85 -11.68
CA SER A 102 -4.14 -16.08 -12.83
C SER A 102 -3.05 -15.09 -12.44
N TYR A 103 -3.21 -14.35 -11.34
CA TYR A 103 -2.18 -13.43 -10.85
C TYR A 103 -0.87 -14.15 -10.56
N LEU A 104 -0.90 -15.25 -9.81
CA LEU A 104 0.30 -16.01 -9.44
C LEU A 104 0.99 -16.63 -10.67
N LEU A 105 0.23 -17.06 -11.67
CA LEU A 105 0.75 -17.60 -12.93
C LEU A 105 1.57 -16.55 -13.69
N PHE A 106 1.18 -15.28 -13.68
CA PHE A 106 1.95 -14.20 -14.30
C PHE A 106 3.05 -13.63 -13.39
N ALA A 107 2.73 -13.38 -12.12
CA ALA A 107 3.60 -12.69 -11.19
C ALA A 107 4.82 -13.55 -10.80
N THR A 108 4.64 -14.87 -10.61
CA THR A 108 5.71 -15.74 -10.13
C THR A 108 6.85 -15.88 -11.15
N PRO A 109 6.61 -16.26 -12.43
CA PRO A 109 7.69 -16.38 -13.41
C PRO A 109 8.38 -15.04 -13.68
N TYR A 110 7.60 -13.95 -13.78
CA TYR A 110 8.15 -12.62 -13.96
C TYR A 110 9.09 -12.23 -12.81
N SER A 111 8.67 -12.48 -11.57
CA SER A 111 9.46 -12.18 -10.39
C SER A 111 10.74 -13.00 -10.35
N ILE A 112 10.68 -14.32 -10.59
CA ILE A 112 11.86 -15.20 -10.65
C ILE A 112 12.86 -14.70 -11.70
N TYR A 113 12.39 -14.40 -12.91
CA TYR A 113 13.23 -13.85 -13.97
C TYR A 113 13.92 -12.56 -13.52
N LYS A 114 13.20 -11.67 -12.84
CA LYS A 114 13.73 -10.38 -12.42
C LYS A 114 14.74 -10.51 -11.28
N PHE A 115 14.45 -11.32 -10.27
CA PHE A 115 15.35 -11.59 -9.14
C PHE A 115 16.65 -12.25 -9.61
N SER A 116 16.58 -13.08 -10.66
CA SER A 116 17.76 -13.80 -11.16
C SER A 116 18.68 -12.93 -12.02
N ASN A 117 18.13 -11.93 -12.72
CA ASN A 117 18.87 -11.22 -13.78
C ASN A 117 19.25 -9.76 -13.45
N LYS A 118 18.70 -9.15 -12.39
CA LYS A 118 18.96 -7.73 -12.09
C LYS A 118 19.23 -7.49 -10.61
N ASN A 119 20.26 -6.69 -10.32
CA ASN A 119 20.53 -6.18 -8.98
C ASN A 119 19.41 -5.22 -8.53
N ILE A 120 18.64 -5.64 -7.53
CA ILE A 120 17.51 -4.88 -7.01
C ILE A 120 18.01 -3.96 -5.91
N HIS A 121 18.04 -2.67 -6.18
CA HIS A 121 18.50 -1.69 -5.21
C HIS A 121 17.69 -0.40 -5.36
N SER A 122 17.76 0.44 -4.34
CA SER A 122 17.17 1.76 -4.34
C SER A 122 18.26 2.82 -4.29
N VAL A 123 18.02 3.96 -4.93
CA VAL A 123 18.92 5.12 -4.92
C VAL A 123 18.13 6.37 -4.55
N ILE A 124 18.84 7.43 -4.19
CA ILE A 124 18.22 8.76 -4.05
C ILE A 124 18.06 9.34 -5.45
N GLY A 125 16.84 9.76 -5.80
CA GLY A 125 16.53 10.45 -7.05
C GLY A 125 16.98 11.91 -7.03
N GLU A 126 16.90 12.58 -8.18
CA GLU A 126 17.35 13.98 -8.33
C GLU A 126 16.55 14.95 -7.47
N SER A 127 15.25 14.70 -7.30
CA SER A 127 14.41 15.47 -6.37
C SER A 127 14.59 15.04 -4.91
N GLY A 128 15.49 14.11 -4.57
CA GLY A 128 15.79 13.76 -3.17
C GLY A 128 14.86 12.72 -2.54
N HIS A 129 13.95 12.12 -3.30
CA HIS A 129 13.12 11.00 -2.85
C HIS A 129 13.76 9.63 -3.19
N LEU A 130 13.23 8.55 -2.62
CA LEU A 130 13.71 7.19 -2.88
C LEU A 130 13.26 6.70 -4.27
N ARG A 131 14.22 6.48 -5.18
CA ARG A 131 13.99 5.90 -6.51
C ARG A 131 14.29 4.40 -6.49
N TRP A 132 13.28 3.61 -6.80
CA TRP A 132 13.34 2.15 -6.77
C TRP A 132 13.77 1.60 -8.13
N LYS A 133 14.97 1.02 -8.22
CA LYS A 133 15.52 0.50 -9.48
C LYS A 133 15.15 -0.97 -9.74
N PHE A 134 14.03 -1.44 -9.21
CA PHE A 134 13.54 -2.78 -9.52
C PHE A 134 12.51 -2.81 -10.65
N PHE A 135 11.59 -1.87 -10.78
CA PHE A 135 10.71 -1.80 -11.97
C PHE A 135 11.27 -0.78 -12.97
N GLU A 136 12.10 -1.23 -13.92
CA GLU A 136 12.19 -0.51 -15.20
C GLU A 136 10.79 -0.59 -15.82
N SER A 137 10.15 0.57 -15.96
CA SER A 137 8.72 0.77 -16.15
C SER A 137 8.25 0.24 -17.50
N ASN A 138 8.07 -1.08 -17.62
CA ASN A 138 7.24 -1.63 -18.67
C ASN A 138 5.76 -1.31 -18.32
N PRO A 139 5.09 -0.43 -19.08
CA PRO A 139 3.73 0.02 -18.77
C PRO A 139 2.74 -1.14 -18.74
N ILE A 140 2.98 -2.21 -19.50
CA ILE A 140 2.14 -3.41 -19.52
C ILE A 140 2.13 -4.08 -18.14
N ILE A 141 3.29 -4.18 -17.50
CA ILE A 141 3.43 -4.84 -16.18
C ILE A 141 2.74 -4.02 -15.11
N LEU A 142 2.88 -2.69 -15.18
CA LEU A 142 2.16 -1.77 -14.31
C LEU A 142 0.64 -1.92 -14.48
N LEU A 143 0.15 -1.99 -15.72
CA LEU A 143 -1.28 -2.16 -16.00
C LEU A 143 -1.83 -3.49 -15.49
N ILE A 144 -1.08 -4.59 -15.70
CA ILE A 144 -1.46 -5.90 -15.16
C ILE A 144 -1.49 -5.86 -13.62
N TRP A 145 -0.47 -5.28 -13.00
CA TRP A 145 -0.42 -5.15 -11.54
C TRP A 145 -1.60 -4.31 -11.03
N LEU A 146 -1.88 -3.16 -11.65
CA LEU A 146 -2.99 -2.26 -11.29
C LEU A 146 -4.35 -2.92 -11.47
N PHE A 147 -4.53 -3.72 -12.52
CA PHE A 147 -5.76 -4.48 -12.72
C PHE A 147 -6.03 -5.39 -11.53
N PHE A 148 -5.09 -6.28 -11.18
CA PHE A 148 -5.27 -7.19 -10.05
C PHE A 148 -5.35 -6.47 -8.71
N PHE A 149 -4.66 -5.35 -8.56
CA PHE A 149 -4.69 -4.52 -7.37
C PHE A 149 -6.05 -3.82 -7.17
N LEU A 150 -6.71 -3.35 -8.22
CA LEU A 150 -7.95 -2.56 -8.13
C LEU A 150 -9.24 -3.36 -8.38
N PHE A 151 -9.15 -4.52 -9.02
CA PHE A 151 -10.32 -5.28 -9.46
C PHE A 151 -11.31 -5.54 -8.31
N SER A 152 -10.84 -5.99 -7.14
CA SER A 152 -11.68 -6.29 -5.99
C SER A 152 -12.48 -5.09 -5.51
N PHE A 153 -11.85 -3.92 -5.45
CA PHE A 153 -12.52 -2.69 -5.00
C PHE A 153 -13.62 -2.26 -5.97
N ILE A 154 -13.37 -2.41 -7.28
CA ILE A 154 -14.37 -2.10 -8.32
C ILE A 154 -15.54 -3.09 -8.27
N TYR A 155 -15.25 -4.38 -8.15
CA TYR A 155 -16.27 -5.44 -8.15
C TYR A 155 -17.19 -5.35 -6.92
N GLU A 156 -16.62 -5.17 -5.73
CA GLU A 156 -17.36 -5.05 -4.46
C GLU A 156 -17.94 -3.64 -4.23
N LYS A 157 -17.73 -2.70 -5.18
CA LYS A 157 -18.20 -1.31 -5.12
C LYS A 157 -17.70 -0.56 -3.88
N HIS A 158 -16.46 -0.80 -3.48
CA HIS A 158 -15.80 -0.06 -2.40
C HIS A 158 -15.34 1.32 -2.91
N TRP A 159 -16.29 2.24 -3.07
CA TRP A 159 -16.10 3.56 -3.69
C TRP A 159 -14.98 4.38 -3.08
N PHE A 160 -14.83 4.36 -1.75
CA PHE A 160 -13.76 5.08 -1.07
C PHE A 160 -12.37 4.61 -1.53
N GLY A 161 -12.18 3.29 -1.63
CA GLY A 161 -10.95 2.70 -2.15
C GLY A 161 -10.69 3.03 -3.61
N ILE A 162 -11.74 3.06 -4.45
CA ILE A 162 -11.65 3.42 -5.88
C ILE A 162 -11.24 4.89 -6.06
N ILE A 163 -11.92 5.81 -5.37
CA ILE A 163 -11.62 7.26 -5.45
C ILE A 163 -10.17 7.49 -5.04
N PHE A 164 -9.76 6.85 -3.95
CA PHE A 164 -8.41 6.95 -3.44
C PHE A 164 -7.36 6.40 -4.43
N ALA A 165 -7.64 5.27 -5.06
CA ALA A 165 -6.78 4.69 -6.09
C ALA A 165 -6.64 5.61 -7.31
N ILE A 166 -7.74 6.20 -7.79
CA ILE A 166 -7.73 7.16 -8.91
C ILE A 166 -6.88 8.39 -8.55
N PHE A 167 -7.09 8.96 -7.36
CA PHE A 167 -6.32 10.12 -6.92
C PHE A 167 -4.82 9.78 -6.82
N THR A 168 -4.48 8.63 -6.25
CA THR A 168 -3.10 8.15 -6.16
C THR A 168 -2.49 7.94 -7.55
N LEU A 169 -3.24 7.38 -8.51
CA LEU A 169 -2.81 7.20 -9.89
C LEU A 169 -2.53 8.52 -10.60
N ILE A 170 -3.39 9.52 -10.43
CA ILE A 170 -3.19 10.87 -11.01
C ILE A 170 -1.90 11.48 -10.50
N ILE A 171 -1.67 11.48 -9.18
CA ILE A 171 -0.44 12.06 -8.61
C ILE A 171 0.78 11.27 -9.09
N THR A 172 0.67 9.94 -9.16
CA THR A 172 1.75 9.09 -9.66
C THR A 172 2.09 9.40 -11.12
N PHE A 173 1.09 9.65 -11.97
CA PHE A 173 1.29 10.03 -13.37
C PHE A 173 2.00 11.38 -13.50
N ILE A 174 1.57 12.37 -12.69
CA ILE A 174 2.22 13.69 -12.64
C ILE A 174 3.68 13.56 -12.23
N ASN A 175 3.96 12.78 -11.17
CA ASN A 175 5.32 12.61 -10.66
C ASN A 175 6.20 11.75 -11.59
N TYR A 176 5.62 10.79 -12.31
CA TYR A 176 6.36 10.00 -13.29
C TYR A 176 6.92 10.87 -14.43
N ASN A 177 6.16 11.89 -14.87
CA ASN A 177 6.60 12.80 -15.92
C ASN A 177 7.80 13.66 -15.48
N ASN A 178 7.93 13.96 -14.18
CA ASN A 178 9.00 14.78 -13.65
C ASN A 178 10.24 13.96 -13.23
N ASP A 179 10.02 12.82 -12.58
CA ASP A 179 11.07 12.09 -11.85
C ASP A 179 11.26 10.63 -12.30
N HIS A 180 10.47 10.17 -13.28
CA HIS A 180 10.47 8.79 -13.78
C HIS A 180 10.26 7.73 -12.68
N THR A 181 9.51 8.08 -11.63
CA THR A 181 9.17 7.17 -10.53
C THR A 181 7.66 6.97 -10.40
N VAL A 182 7.23 5.71 -10.51
CA VAL A 182 5.82 5.32 -10.35
C VAL A 182 5.53 4.83 -8.91
N TRP A 183 6.55 4.35 -8.21
CA TRP A 183 6.33 3.46 -7.08
C TRP A 183 6.63 4.06 -5.70
N SER A 184 6.96 5.34 -5.57
CA SER A 184 7.43 5.93 -4.30
C SER A 184 6.35 6.73 -3.56
N MET A 185 5.08 6.66 -3.97
CA MET A 185 4.01 7.51 -3.44
C MET A 185 3.33 6.98 -2.16
N TRP A 186 3.63 5.75 -1.74
CA TRP A 186 2.95 5.06 -0.64
C TRP A 186 2.86 5.83 0.67
N CYS A 187 3.90 6.57 1.03
CA CYS A 187 3.92 7.39 2.25
C CYS A 187 2.80 8.43 2.31
N TRP A 188 2.50 9.10 1.19
CA TRP A 188 1.37 10.04 1.12
C TRP A 188 0.06 9.28 1.24
N SER A 189 -0.06 8.20 0.47
CA SER A 189 -1.25 7.39 0.44
C SER A 189 -1.65 6.87 1.83
N VAL A 190 -0.69 6.28 2.54
CA VAL A 190 -0.89 5.74 3.89
C VAL A 190 -1.28 6.84 4.87
N ASN A 191 -0.53 7.95 4.90
CA ASN A 191 -0.85 9.05 5.81
C ASN A 191 -2.25 9.62 5.57
N SER A 192 -2.63 9.85 4.31
CA SER A 192 -3.96 10.37 3.98
C SER A 192 -5.08 9.45 4.44
N ILE A 193 -4.97 8.14 4.21
CA ILE A 193 -5.97 7.17 4.66
C ILE A 193 -6.04 7.12 6.20
N MET A 194 -4.89 7.09 6.86
CA MET A 194 -4.84 6.93 8.32
C MET A 194 -5.30 8.19 9.04
N ILE A 195 -5.00 9.39 8.52
CA ILE A 195 -5.55 10.64 9.04
C ILE A 195 -7.07 10.65 8.91
N TYR A 196 -7.62 10.21 7.77
CA TYR A 196 -9.06 10.10 7.57
C TYR A 196 -9.70 9.19 8.63
N TYR A 197 -9.21 7.96 8.81
CA TYR A 197 -9.77 7.04 9.80
C TYR A 197 -9.56 7.49 11.25
N ALA A 198 -8.41 8.09 11.56
CA ALA A 198 -8.17 8.67 12.88
C ALA A 198 -9.18 9.78 13.19
N SER A 199 -9.43 10.67 12.24
CA SER A 199 -10.39 11.77 12.39
C SER A 199 -11.82 11.24 12.51
N TYR A 200 -12.17 10.24 11.70
CA TYR A 200 -13.47 9.58 11.76
C TYR A 200 -13.72 8.94 13.14
N LEU A 201 -12.74 8.21 13.67
CA LEU A 201 -12.87 7.49 14.94
C LEU A 201 -12.78 8.39 16.17
N LEU A 202 -11.86 9.36 16.18
CA LEU A 202 -11.57 10.17 17.37
C LEU A 202 -12.42 11.45 17.47
N ILE A 203 -12.95 11.94 16.34
CA ILE A 203 -13.67 13.21 16.29
C ILE A 203 -15.12 12.98 15.86
N TYR A 204 -15.35 12.38 14.69
CA TYR A 204 -16.68 12.31 14.10
C TYR A 204 -17.65 11.40 14.87
N LEU A 205 -17.23 10.17 15.19
CA LEU A 205 -18.08 9.23 15.92
C LEU A 205 -18.47 9.72 17.33
N PRO A 206 -17.53 10.20 18.17
CA PRO A 206 -17.90 10.76 19.48
C PRO A 206 -18.80 11.99 19.38
N PHE A 207 -18.61 12.83 18.35
CA PHE A 207 -19.46 14.00 18.13
C PHE A 207 -20.91 13.62 17.81
N LEU A 208 -21.12 12.63 16.95
CA LEU A 208 -22.46 12.08 16.63
C LEU A 208 -23.15 11.47 17.86
N GLU A 209 -22.38 10.79 18.72
CA GLU A 209 -22.93 10.24 19.97
C GLU A 209 -23.45 11.35 20.87
N LYS A 210 -22.67 12.42 21.04
CA LYS A 210 -23.05 13.58 21.86
C LYS A 210 -24.27 14.31 21.30
N SER A 211 -24.39 14.46 19.98
CA SER A 211 -25.56 15.14 19.37
C SER A 211 -26.86 14.36 19.51
N ASN A 212 -26.79 13.02 19.65
CA ASN A 212 -27.98 12.17 19.83
C ASN A 212 -28.44 12.07 21.30
N ILE A 213 -27.67 12.61 22.25
CA ILE A 213 -27.98 12.60 23.69
C ILE A 213 -28.66 13.92 24.13
N CYS A 214 -28.67 14.95 23.28
CA CYS A 214 -29.31 16.25 23.55
C CYS A 214 -30.72 16.34 22.92
#